data_AF-A0A1X7KA08-F1
#
_entry.id   AF-A0A1X7KA08-F1
#
_cell.length_a   1.000
_cell.length_b   1.000
_cell.length_c   1.000
_cell.angle_alpha   90.00
_cell.angle_beta   90.00
_cell.angle_gamma   90.00
#
_symmetry.space_group_name_H-M   'P 1'
#
loop_
_entity.id
_entity.type
_entity.pdbx_description
1 polymer ?
#
loop_
_entity_poly.entity_id
_entity_poly.type
_entity_poly.pdbx_seq_one_letter_code
_entity_poly.pdbx_strand_id
1 'polypeptide(L)'
;MPLFRTLHDIERRYLDMEAQTMVYRYLACIDVPREVVEKAIDEAVSFGRSQRRPVDAEIFSALVDTFFLDKYYGPELALRHNDRAPTWIC
;
A
#
# COMPACT_ATOMS: atom_id res chain seq x y z
N MET A 1 13.08 -2.24 -22.52
CA MET A 1 13.66 -1.44 -21.41
C MET A 1 12.59 -1.30 -20.34
N PRO A 2 12.88 -1.56 -19.04
CA PRO A 2 11.89 -1.27 -18.02
C PRO A 2 11.65 0.25 -18.01
N LEU A 3 10.40 0.66 -18.19
CA LEU A 3 10.00 2.05 -18.05
C LEU A 3 10.20 2.44 -16.58
N PHE A 4 11.21 3.27 -16.31
CA PHE A 4 11.46 3.81 -14.98
C PHE A 4 10.27 4.70 -14.59
N ARG A 5 9.46 4.22 -13.66
CA ARG A 5 8.36 4.98 -13.05
C ARG A 5 8.96 6.06 -12.17
N THR A 6 8.58 7.31 -12.40
CA THR A 6 8.93 8.46 -11.56
C THR A 6 7.68 8.98 -10.89
N LEU A 7 7.76 9.29 -9.59
CA LEU A 7 6.65 9.90 -8.86
C LEU A 7 6.33 11.29 -9.43
N HIS A 8 5.06 11.56 -9.68
CA HIS A 8 4.55 12.86 -10.09
C HIS A 8 4.59 13.84 -8.90
N ASP A 9 4.66 15.14 -9.15
CA ASP A 9 4.77 16.16 -8.09
C ASP A 9 3.61 16.10 -7.08
N ILE A 10 2.43 15.70 -7.55
CA ILE A 10 1.27 15.53 -6.68
C ILE A 10 1.43 14.34 -5.73
N GLU A 11 2.06 13.25 -6.16
CA GLU A 11 2.32 12.07 -5.34
C GLU A 11 3.40 12.40 -4.31
N ARG A 12 4.47 13.07 -4.76
CA ARG A 12 5.57 13.55 -3.89
C ARG A 12 5.10 14.51 -2.80
N ARG A 13 4.01 15.25 -3.02
CA ARG A 13 3.45 16.16 -2.02
C ARG A 13 2.77 15.42 -0.86
N TYR A 14 2.21 14.24 -1.13
CA TYR A 14 1.43 13.47 -0.16
C TYR A 14 2.15 12.21 0.34
N LEU A 15 3.39 12.01 -0.07
CA LEU A 15 4.30 10.99 0.44
C LEU A 15 5.50 11.70 1.05
N ASP A 16 5.86 11.39 2.30
CA ASP A 16 7.10 11.91 2.85
C ASP A 16 8.33 11.29 2.17
N MET A 17 9.52 11.79 2.51
CA MET A 17 10.76 11.34 1.86
C MET A 17 11.05 9.85 2.08
N GLU A 18 10.64 9.30 3.23
CA GLU A 18 10.88 7.91 3.56
C GLU A 18 9.93 7.00 2.76
N ALA A 19 8.64 7.35 2.69
CA ALA A 19 7.65 6.69 1.86
C ALA A 19 8.02 6.75 0.37
N GLN A 20 8.50 7.90 -0.13
CA GLN A 20 9.01 8.01 -1.50
C GLN A 20 10.19 7.06 -1.77
N THR A 21 11.11 6.92 -0.80
CA THR A 21 12.23 5.98 -0.91
C THR A 21 11.72 4.53 -0.95
N MET A 22 10.72 4.19 -0.14
CA MET A 22 10.09 2.88 -0.15
C MET A 22 9.41 2.56 -1.47
N VAL A 23 8.70 3.51 -2.07
CA VAL A 23 8.13 3.36 -3.42
C VAL A 23 9.20 2.89 -4.41
N TYR A 24 10.33 3.60 -4.49
CA TYR A 24 11.39 3.22 -5.42
C TYR A 24 12.03 1.88 -5.09
N ARG A 25 12.15 1.53 -3.80
CA ARG A 25 12.62 0.19 -3.38
C ARG A 25 11.67 -0.91 -3.85
N TYR A 26 10.35 -0.74 -3.69
CA TYR A 26 9.38 -1.73 -4.15
C TYR A 26 9.30 -1.82 -5.67
N LEU A 27 9.40 -0.69 -6.38
CA LEU A 27 9.45 -0.69 -7.85
C LEU A 27 10.71 -1.34 -8.41
N ALA A 28 11.83 -1.27 -7.68
CA ALA A 28 13.07 -1.94 -8.04
C ALA A 28 13.08 -3.44 -7.65
N CYS A 29 12.26 -3.82 -6.67
CA CYS A 29 12.14 -5.20 -6.23
C CYS A 29 11.19 -5.99 -7.14
N ILE A 30 11.55 -7.22 -7.50
CA ILE A 30 10.71 -8.11 -8.32
C ILE A 30 9.63 -8.80 -7.47
N ASP A 31 9.83 -8.85 -6.15
CA ASP A 31 8.97 -9.62 -5.24
C ASP A 31 7.60 -8.97 -5.03
N VAL A 32 7.49 -7.65 -5.18
CA VAL A 32 6.21 -6.94 -5.07
C VAL A 32 5.70 -6.62 -6.47
N PRO A 33 4.53 -7.16 -6.87
CA PRO A 33 3.96 -6.85 -8.18
C PRO A 33 3.76 -5.35 -8.34
N ARG A 34 4.18 -4.81 -9.49
CA ARG A 34 4.05 -3.37 -9.78
C ARG A 34 2.64 -2.82 -9.54
N GLU A 35 1.61 -3.57 -9.91
CA GLU A 35 0.20 -3.20 -9.70
C GLU A 35 -0.14 -2.97 -8.21
N VAL A 36 0.45 -3.75 -7.30
CA VAL A 36 0.28 -3.58 -5.84
C VAL A 36 0.89 -2.26 -5.40
N VAL A 37 2.09 -1.95 -5.91
CA VAL A 37 2.79 -0.69 -5.59
C VAL A 37 2.03 0.52 -6.13
N GLU A 38 1.58 0.48 -7.37
CA GLU A 38 0.81 1.60 -7.97
C GLU A 38 -0.52 1.81 -7.23
N LYS A 39 -1.23 0.73 -6.86
CA LYS A 39 -2.45 0.81 -6.03
C LYS A 39 -2.16 1.40 -4.64
N ALA A 40 -1.04 1.02 -4.03
CA ALA A 40 -0.62 1.60 -2.75
C ALA A 40 -0.30 3.10 -2.86
N ILE A 41 0.31 3.55 -3.96
CA ILE A 41 0.57 4.97 -4.21
C ILE A 41 -0.75 5.74 -4.32
N ASP A 42 -1.70 5.25 -5.12
CA ASP A 42 -3.00 5.89 -5.32
C ASP A 42 -3.78 6.03 -4.00
N GLU A 43 -3.79 4.97 -3.18
CA GLU A 43 -4.46 4.97 -1.88
C GLU A 43 -3.76 5.89 -0.88
N ALA A 44 -2.42 5.84 -0.80
CA ALA A 44 -1.65 6.71 0.09
C ALA A 44 -1.83 8.19 -0.26
N VAL A 45 -1.85 8.54 -1.55
CA VAL A 45 -2.11 9.92 -1.98
C VAL A 45 -3.53 10.36 -1.64
N SER A 46 -4.52 9.47 -1.82
CA SER A 46 -5.92 9.74 -1.48
C SER A 46 -6.09 9.93 0.04
N PHE A 47 -5.43 9.09 0.84
CA PHE A 47 -5.39 9.20 2.29
C PHE A 47 -4.68 10.46 2.77
N GLY A 48 -3.51 10.78 2.21
CA GLY A 48 -2.78 12.00 2.55
C GLY A 48 -3.55 13.27 2.19
N ARG A 49 -4.33 13.25 1.09
CA ARG A 49 -5.25 14.33 0.74
C ARG A 49 -6.38 14.49 1.76
N SER A 50 -7.00 13.40 2.20
CA SER A 50 -8.11 13.45 3.16
C SER A 50 -7.65 13.95 4.54
N GLN A 51 -6.47 13.50 4.98
CA GLN A 51 -5.85 13.91 6.24
C GLN A 51 -5.10 15.26 6.15
N ARG A 52 -4.97 15.83 4.94
CA ARG A 52 -4.19 17.04 4.66
C ARG A 52 -2.75 16.96 5.18
N ARG A 53 -2.17 15.76 5.18
CA ARG A 53 -0.83 15.47 5.70
C ARG A 53 -0.15 14.43 4.80
N PRO A 54 1.17 14.51 4.55
CA PRO A 54 1.87 13.44 3.87
C PRO A 54 1.83 12.13 4.66
N VAL A 55 1.78 11.02 3.92
CA VAL A 55 1.84 9.65 4.43
C VAL A 55 3.30 9.27 4.68
N ASP A 56 3.54 8.64 5.82
CA ASP A 56 4.85 8.13 6.21
C ASP A 56 5.11 6.71 5.68
N ALA A 57 6.36 6.27 5.85
CA ALA A 57 6.81 4.95 5.44
C ALA A 57 6.03 3.80 6.09
N GLU A 58 5.64 3.95 7.36
CA GLU A 58 4.91 2.91 8.10
C GLU A 58 3.50 2.70 7.54
N ILE A 59 2.76 3.79 7.30
CA ILE A 59 1.43 3.70 6.71
C ILE A 59 1.53 3.18 5.27
N PHE A 60 2.54 3.65 4.51
CA PHE A 60 2.73 3.20 3.14
C PHE A 60 3.05 1.71 3.04
N SER A 61 3.93 1.19 3.91
CA SER A 61 4.26 -0.25 3.94
C SER A 61 3.04 -1.10 4.30
N ALA A 62 2.22 -0.66 5.26
CA ALA A 62 0.99 -1.33 5.63
C ALA A 62 -0.01 -1.41 4.46
N LEU A 63 -0.12 -0.36 3.64
CA LEU A 63 -0.93 -0.38 2.42
C LEU A 63 -0.41 -1.41 1.40
N VAL A 64 0.91 -1.44 1.18
CA VAL A 64 1.54 -2.43 0.28
C VAL A 64 1.27 -3.85 0.77
N ASP A 65 1.47 -4.14 2.05
CA ASP A 65 1.21 -5.46 2.63
C ASP A 65 -0.26 -5.85 2.50
N THR A 66 -1.18 -4.92 2.77
CA THR A 66 -2.63 -5.16 2.65
C THR A 66 -3.00 -5.55 1.21
N PHE A 67 -2.52 -4.80 0.22
CA PHE A 67 -2.82 -5.08 -1.18
C PHE A 67 -2.06 -6.29 -1.73
N PHE A 68 -0.87 -6.59 -1.19
CA PHE A 68 -0.14 -7.81 -1.51
C PHE A 68 -0.91 -9.03 -1.00
N LEU A 69 -1.35 -9.02 0.25
CA LEU A 69 -2.13 -10.09 0.84
C LEU A 69 -3.46 -10.30 0.11
N ASP A 70 -4.16 -9.21 -0.21
CA ASP A 70 -5.40 -9.26 -1.00
C ASP A 70 -5.17 -9.91 -2.37
N LYS A 71 -4.08 -9.54 -3.07
CA LYS A 71 -3.75 -10.10 -4.39
C LYS A 71 -3.42 -11.60 -4.36
N TYR A 72 -2.69 -12.07 -3.36
CA TYR A 72 -2.20 -13.46 -3.33
C TYR A 72 -3.07 -14.42 -2.53
N TYR A 73 -3.78 -13.93 -1.51
CA TYR A 73 -4.55 -14.75 -0.59
C TYR A 73 -6.05 -14.44 -0.58
N GLY A 74 -6.47 -13.32 -1.18
CA GLY A 74 -7.87 -13.00 -1.43
C GLY A 74 -8.79 -13.10 -0.19
N PRO A 75 -10.12 -13.25 -0.41
CA PRO A 75 -11.09 -13.30 0.68
C PRO A 75 -10.95 -14.52 1.59
N GLU A 76 -10.21 -15.56 1.18
CA GLU A 76 -10.00 -16.75 2.02
C GLU A 76 -9.17 -16.45 3.27
N LEU A 77 -8.22 -15.50 3.21
CA LEU A 77 -7.48 -15.06 4.40
C LEU A 77 -8.34 -14.15 5.29
N ALA A 78 -9.18 -13.29 4.69
CA ALA A 78 -10.12 -12.44 5.42
C ALA A 78 -11.18 -13.26 6.17
N LEU A 79 -11.63 -14.37 5.58
CA LEU A 79 -12.54 -15.33 6.24
C LEU A 79 -11.87 -16.04 7.41
N ARG A 80 -10.62 -16.49 7.28
CA ARG A 80 -9.87 -17.17 8.36
C ARG A 80 -9.59 -16.29 9.57
N HIS A 81 -9.49 -14.96 9.39
CA HIS A 81 -9.34 -14.04 10.51
C HIS A 81 -10.65 -13.83 11.29
N ASN A 82 -11.80 -14.09 10.64
CA ASN A 82 -13.12 -13.96 11.24
C ASN A 82 -13.54 -15.23 12.03
N ASP A 83 -12.90 -16.38 11.78
CA ASP A 83 -13.10 -17.61 12.55
C ASP A 83 -12.62 -17.51 14.02
N ARG A 84 -11.94 -16.41 14.39
CA ARG A 84 -11.57 -16.08 15.78
C ARG A 84 -12.47 -15.03 16.42
N ALA A 85 -13.56 -14.62 15.76
CA ALA A 85 -14.58 -13.84 16.45
C ALA A 85 -15.27 -14.75 17.50
N PRO A 86 -15.29 -14.37 18.79
CA PRO A 86 -16.03 -15.14 19.77
C PRO A 86 -17.52 -15.16 19.39
N THR A 87 -18.10 -16.34 19.34
CA THR A 87 -19.50 -16.62 18.96
C THR A 87 -20.53 -16.14 20.01
N TRP A 88 -20.30 -15.00 20.66
CA TRP A 88 -21.16 -14.47 21.72
C TRP A 88 -21.75 -13.09 21.40
N ILE A 89 -21.77 -12.68 20.14
CA ILE A 89 -22.63 -11.56 19.72
C ILE A 89 -23.92 -12.20 19.22
N CYS A 90 -24.97 -11.99 20.02
CA CYS A 90 -26.32 -12.51 19.94
C CYS A 90 -27.01 -12.32 18.58
#